data_AF-A0A1F2TJ31-F1
#
_entry.id   AF-A0A1F2TJ31-F1
#
_cell.length_a   1.000
_cell.length_b   1.000
_cell.length_c   1.000
_cell.angle_alpha   90.00
_cell.angle_beta   90.00
_cell.angle_gamma   90.00
#
_symmetry.space_group_name_H-M   'P 1'
#
loop_
_entity.id
_entity.type
_entity.pdbx_description
1 polymer ?
#
loop_
_entity_poly.entity_id
_entity_poly.type
_entity_poly.pdbx_seq_one_letter_code
_entity_poly.pdbx_strand_id
1 'polypeptide(L)'
;MVGAVHSLGGQEIPLRDPADFLSLVQRGPSYLVREWLFLAYAVFAVGEGVGLYYLTRPARSIALWALVAFSAGILIGIVQDAAVVAFVRQFPSDYAAADAMTRRALEPLARTVVAIIDVQQAVANVLLGVGGALYSVAILRTGVASRWFGLLGVPAAVASVFFGVVTAAAPRLSELQAVAEYAFGLVVLWDLGAAIVMLGFRDDARQDGHANSPRHRGDRPAA
;
A
#
# COMPACT_ATOMS: atom_id res chain seq x y z
N MET A 1 11.18 3.54 18.06
CA MET A 1 10.82 3.36 16.63
C MET A 1 9.85 2.19 16.37
N VAL A 2 9.31 1.51 17.40
CA VAL A 2 8.37 0.37 17.22
C VAL A 2 6.91 0.83 17.02
N GLY A 3 6.57 2.07 17.39
CA GLY A 3 5.21 2.62 17.19
C GLY A 3 4.85 3.05 15.77
N ALA A 4 5.83 3.18 14.87
CA ALA A 4 5.55 3.43 13.45
C ALA A 4 4.92 2.19 12.80
N VAL A 5 5.39 0.98 13.14
CA VAL A 5 4.87 -0.27 12.58
C VAL A 5 3.48 -0.62 13.12
N HIS A 6 3.18 -0.31 14.40
CA HIS A 6 1.82 -0.46 14.97
C HIS A 6 0.80 0.58 14.50
N SER A 7 1.19 1.55 13.66
CA SER A 7 0.26 2.54 13.11
C SER A 7 0.38 2.70 11.61
N LEU A 8 1.18 1.88 10.91
CA LEU A 8 1.29 1.90 9.46
C LEU A 8 0.09 1.16 8.85
N GLY A 9 -1.05 1.87 8.82
CA GLY A 9 -2.26 1.49 8.10
C GLY A 9 -3.45 1.26 9.04
N GLY A 10 -4.57 1.91 8.76
CA GLY A 10 -5.87 1.49 9.32
C GLY A 10 -6.10 1.69 10.82
N GLN A 11 -5.37 2.60 11.50
CA GLN A 11 -5.76 2.95 12.87
C GLN A 11 -7.12 3.65 12.82
N GLU A 12 -8.14 2.96 13.35
CA GLU A 12 -9.52 3.43 13.44
C GLU A 12 -9.53 4.90 13.90
N ILE A 13 -10.23 5.76 13.15
CA ILE A 13 -10.50 7.13 13.60
C ILE A 13 -11.55 6.97 14.71
N PRO A 14 -11.21 7.17 15.99
CA PRO A 14 -12.16 6.94 17.06
C PRO A 14 -13.26 8.01 16.93
N LEU A 15 -14.44 7.60 16.49
CA LEU A 15 -15.63 8.46 16.36
C LEU A 15 -16.83 7.82 17.06
N ARG A 16 -16.60 7.16 18.21
CA ARG A 16 -17.63 6.38 18.89
C ARG A 16 -18.48 7.26 19.79
N ASP A 17 -17.89 8.29 20.38
CA ASP A 17 -18.59 9.24 21.24
C ASP A 17 -18.13 10.71 21.02
N PRO A 18 -18.89 11.71 21.52
CA PRO A 18 -18.54 13.13 21.42
C PRO A 18 -17.15 13.51 21.95
N ALA A 19 -16.61 12.77 22.93
CA ALA A 19 -15.30 13.02 23.50
C ALA A 19 -14.19 12.58 22.54
N ASP A 20 -14.41 11.50 21.80
CA ASP A 20 -13.48 11.05 20.76
C ASP A 20 -13.30 12.09 19.65
N PHE A 21 -14.39 12.74 19.21
CA PHE A 21 -14.32 13.82 18.21
C PHE A 21 -13.44 15.00 18.65
N LEU A 22 -13.48 15.34 19.95
CA LEU A 22 -12.62 16.38 20.51
C LEU A 22 -11.18 15.89 20.71
N SER A 23 -11.00 14.60 20.98
CA SER A 23 -9.66 13.98 21.07
C SER A 23 -8.89 14.02 19.74
N LEU A 24 -9.59 14.05 18.60
CA LEU A 24 -8.98 14.21 17.28
C LEU A 24 -8.26 15.55 17.13
N VAL A 25 -8.64 16.61 17.84
CA VAL A 25 -7.90 17.88 17.84
C VAL A 25 -6.48 17.66 18.38
N GLN A 26 -6.34 16.84 19.42
CA GLN A 26 -5.05 16.56 20.06
C GLN A 26 -4.23 15.54 19.27
N ARG A 27 -4.89 14.54 18.67
CA ARG A 27 -4.24 13.47 17.90
C ARG A 27 -4.03 13.82 16.42
N GLY A 28 -4.64 14.90 15.93
CA GLY A 28 -4.60 15.31 14.53
C GLY A 28 -3.20 15.34 13.91
N PRO A 29 -2.18 15.93 14.57
CA PRO A 29 -0.82 15.95 14.04
C PRO A 29 -0.23 14.56 13.75
N SER A 30 -0.45 13.57 14.62
CA SER A 30 0.08 12.22 14.40
C SER A 30 -0.64 11.49 13.25
N TYR A 31 -1.96 11.67 13.12
CA TYR A 31 -2.73 11.15 11.99
C TYR A 31 -2.23 11.76 10.68
N LEU A 32 -2.07 13.09 10.62
CA LEU A 32 -1.60 13.77 9.41
C LEU A 32 -0.21 13.33 8.99
N VAL A 33 0.75 13.24 9.90
CA VAL A 33 2.12 12.77 9.57
C VAL A 33 2.06 11.36 8.97
N ARG A 34 1.26 10.46 9.54
CA ARG A 34 1.08 9.11 9.00
C ARG A 34 0.49 9.15 7.58
N GLU A 35 -0.63 9.82 7.37
CA GLU A 35 -1.28 9.83 6.05
C GLU A 35 -0.38 10.46 4.98
N TRP A 36 0.42 11.47 5.35
CA TRP A 36 1.44 12.02 4.45
C TRP A 36 2.53 11.01 4.08
N LEU A 37 2.96 10.15 5.01
CA LEU A 37 3.89 9.08 4.72
C LEU A 37 3.27 8.02 3.80
N PHE A 38 1.98 7.71 3.94
CA PHE A 38 1.27 6.81 3.02
C PHE A 38 1.13 7.39 1.61
N LEU A 39 0.78 8.67 1.50
CA LEU A 39 0.80 9.38 0.21
C LEU A 39 2.18 9.34 -0.45
N ALA A 40 3.26 9.45 0.34
CA ALA A 40 4.62 9.29 -0.18
C ALA A 40 4.92 7.83 -0.59
N TYR A 41 4.46 6.84 0.18
CA TYR A 41 4.59 5.42 -0.15
C TYR A 41 3.97 5.07 -1.50
N ALA A 42 2.85 5.69 -1.89
CA ALA A 42 2.22 5.45 -3.17
C ALA A 42 3.18 5.68 -4.37
N VAL A 43 4.12 6.63 -4.28
CA VAL A 43 5.13 6.86 -5.31
C VAL A 43 6.06 5.65 -5.45
N PHE A 44 6.50 5.09 -4.32
CA PHE A 44 7.34 3.89 -4.29
C PHE A 44 6.58 2.67 -4.79
N ALA A 45 5.35 2.48 -4.34
CA ALA A 45 4.50 1.38 -4.74
C ALA A 45 4.23 1.40 -6.26
N VAL A 46 3.94 2.56 -6.86
CA VAL A 46 3.80 2.67 -8.33
C VAL A 46 5.08 2.21 -9.04
N GLY A 47 6.25 2.65 -8.56
CA GLY A 47 7.54 2.20 -9.10
C GLY A 47 7.72 0.69 -9.00
N GLU A 48 7.37 0.11 -7.86
CA GLU A 48 7.39 -1.33 -7.60
C GLU A 48 6.49 -2.09 -8.57
N GLY A 49 5.23 -1.70 -8.70
CA GLY A 49 4.27 -2.34 -9.60
C GLY A 49 4.74 -2.29 -11.06
N VAL A 50 5.25 -1.15 -11.52
CA VAL A 50 5.78 -1.02 -12.88
C VAL A 50 7.04 -1.89 -13.06
N GLY A 51 7.94 -1.92 -12.09
CA GLY A 51 9.14 -2.75 -12.12
C GLY A 51 8.82 -4.25 -12.18
N LEU A 52 7.89 -4.71 -11.34
CA LEU A 52 7.39 -6.08 -11.34
C LEU A 52 6.70 -6.45 -12.65
N TYR A 53 5.95 -5.53 -13.27
CA TYR A 53 5.38 -5.74 -14.60
C TYR A 53 6.47 -5.99 -15.65
N TYR A 54 7.54 -5.19 -15.67
CA TYR A 54 8.62 -5.38 -16.62
C TYR A 54 9.39 -6.68 -16.39
N LEU A 55 9.65 -7.03 -15.14
CA LEU A 55 10.27 -8.30 -14.76
C LEU A 55 9.43 -9.50 -15.21
N THR A 56 8.12 -9.46 -14.95
CA THR A 56 7.21 -10.58 -15.19
C THR A 56 6.53 -10.54 -16.56
N ARG A 57 6.92 -9.59 -17.43
CA ARG A 57 6.37 -9.38 -18.77
C ARG A 57 6.29 -10.64 -19.64
N PRO A 58 7.16 -11.66 -19.54
CA PRO A 58 6.99 -12.91 -20.27
C PRO A 58 5.65 -13.62 -20.00
N ALA A 59 5.04 -13.42 -18.83
CA ALA A 59 3.69 -13.91 -18.48
C ALA A 59 2.55 -12.94 -18.88
N ARG A 60 2.82 -12.01 -19.82
CA ARG A 60 1.97 -10.94 -20.40
C ARG A 60 0.59 -10.72 -19.76
N SER A 61 -0.36 -11.64 -19.96
CA SER A 61 -1.73 -11.47 -19.47
C SER A 61 -1.82 -11.39 -17.94
N ILE A 62 -1.10 -12.26 -17.22
CA ILE A 62 -1.13 -12.30 -15.76
C ILE A 62 -0.46 -11.03 -15.20
N ALA A 63 0.71 -10.67 -15.74
CA ALA A 63 1.44 -9.48 -15.31
C ALA A 63 0.65 -8.19 -15.58
N LEU A 64 -0.09 -8.10 -16.70
CA LEU A 64 -0.93 -6.96 -17.01
C LEU A 64 -2.09 -6.84 -16.01
N TRP A 65 -2.81 -7.92 -15.74
CA TRP A 65 -3.90 -7.90 -14.75
C TRP A 65 -3.41 -7.64 -13.33
N ALA A 66 -2.20 -8.12 -13.00
CA ALA A 66 -1.52 -7.77 -11.75
C ALA A 66 -1.31 -6.26 -11.66
N LEU A 67 -0.74 -5.64 -12.70
CA LEU A 67 -0.51 -4.20 -12.75
C LEU A 67 -1.81 -3.39 -12.67
N VAL A 68 -2.87 -3.83 -13.35
CA VAL A 68 -4.17 -3.16 -13.32
C VAL A 68 -4.78 -3.20 -11.93
N ALA A 69 -4.85 -4.38 -11.29
CA ALA A 69 -5.39 -4.52 -9.94
C ALA A 69 -4.57 -3.72 -8.94
N PHE A 70 -3.25 -3.81 -9.02
CA PHE A 70 -2.33 -3.10 -8.14
C PHE A 70 -2.45 -1.56 -8.29
N SER A 71 -2.46 -1.04 -9.52
CA SER A 71 -2.59 0.40 -9.78
C SER A 71 -3.95 0.94 -9.37
N ALA A 72 -5.02 0.17 -9.55
CA ALA A 72 -6.35 0.53 -9.08
C ALA A 72 -6.41 0.60 -7.55
N GLY A 73 -5.78 -0.37 -6.87
CA GLY A 73 -5.63 -0.36 -5.42
C GLY A 73 -4.90 0.88 -4.90
N ILE A 74 -3.75 1.21 -5.51
CA ILE A 74 -3.00 2.45 -5.17
C ILE A 74 -3.85 3.69 -5.37
N LEU A 75 -4.54 3.82 -6.51
CA LEU A 75 -5.34 5.01 -6.80
C LEU A 75 -6.44 5.22 -5.76
N ILE A 76 -7.13 4.14 -5.38
CA ILE A 76 -8.17 4.19 -4.33
C ILE A 76 -7.54 4.56 -2.98
N GLY A 77 -6.38 3.98 -2.65
CA GLY A 77 -5.63 4.32 -1.43
C GLY A 77 -5.27 5.81 -1.36
N ILE A 78 -4.71 6.39 -2.44
CA ILE A 78 -4.39 7.83 -2.52
C ILE A 78 -5.63 8.69 -2.26
N VAL A 79 -6.77 8.35 -2.89
CA VAL A 79 -8.02 9.10 -2.71
C VAL A 79 -8.51 9.00 -1.27
N GLN A 80 -8.44 7.81 -0.68
CA GLN A 80 -8.81 7.58 0.70
C GLN A 80 -7.91 8.36 1.67
N ASP A 81 -6.59 8.33 1.48
CA ASP A 81 -5.63 9.04 2.36
C ASP A 81 -5.83 10.55 2.26
N ALA A 82 -6.05 11.07 1.05
CA ALA A 82 -6.38 12.47 0.84
C ALA A 82 -7.70 12.86 1.55
N ALA A 83 -8.71 11.98 1.53
CA ALA A 83 -9.96 12.18 2.25
C ALA A 83 -9.76 12.19 3.78
N VAL A 84 -8.92 11.28 4.32
CA VAL A 84 -8.56 11.27 5.75
C VAL A 84 -7.82 12.54 6.13
N VAL A 85 -6.83 12.96 5.34
CA VAL A 85 -6.07 14.21 5.57
C VAL A 85 -7.01 15.41 5.60
N ALA A 86 -7.90 15.53 4.61
CA ALA A 86 -8.88 16.61 4.57
C ALA A 86 -9.81 16.59 5.78
N PHE A 87 -10.34 15.41 6.12
CA PHE A 87 -11.23 15.21 7.25
C PHE A 87 -10.54 15.58 8.58
N VAL A 88 -9.40 14.98 8.89
CA VAL A 88 -8.67 15.21 10.15
C VAL A 88 -8.17 16.64 10.28
N ARG A 89 -7.82 17.30 9.16
CA ARG A 89 -7.31 18.68 9.19
C ARG A 89 -8.38 19.70 9.52
N GLN A 90 -9.64 19.46 9.14
CA GLN A 90 -10.69 20.49 9.16
C GLN A 90 -11.87 20.13 10.05
N PHE A 91 -12.30 18.87 10.07
CA PHE A 91 -13.46 18.44 10.84
C PHE A 91 -13.33 18.71 12.36
N PRO A 92 -12.20 18.41 13.03
CA PRO A 92 -12.11 18.59 14.48
C PRO A 92 -12.24 20.05 14.91
N SER A 93 -11.69 21.00 14.14
CA SER A 93 -11.83 22.43 14.43
C SER A 93 -13.26 22.93 14.21
N ASP A 94 -13.89 22.49 13.12
CA ASP A 94 -15.27 22.88 12.80
C ASP A 94 -16.25 22.31 13.83
N TYR A 95 -16.04 21.07 14.26
CA TYR A 95 -16.81 20.42 15.32
C TYR A 95 -16.64 21.14 16.67
N ALA A 96 -15.42 21.52 17.03
CA ALA A 96 -15.14 22.24 18.28
C ALA A 96 -15.78 23.63 18.30
N ALA A 97 -15.83 24.34 17.16
CA ALA A 97 -16.43 25.66 17.03
C ALA A 97 -17.96 25.64 16.92
N ALA A 98 -18.54 24.51 16.50
CA ALA A 98 -19.99 24.35 16.32
C ALA A 98 -20.75 24.42 17.66
N ASP A 99 -22.01 24.87 17.60
CA ASP A 99 -22.95 24.80 18.72
C ASP A 99 -23.49 23.37 18.93
N ALA A 100 -24.26 23.16 20.01
CA ALA A 100 -24.77 21.84 20.38
C ALA A 100 -25.71 21.22 19.34
N MET A 101 -26.50 22.03 18.62
CA MET A 101 -27.41 21.53 17.60
C MET A 101 -26.63 21.07 16.36
N THR A 102 -25.68 21.89 15.94
CA THR A 102 -24.81 21.64 14.79
C THR A 102 -23.92 20.42 15.02
N ARG A 103 -23.35 20.27 16.22
CA ARG A 103 -22.57 19.06 16.58
C ARG A 103 -23.36 17.77 16.41
N ARG A 104 -24.61 17.74 16.90
CA ARG A 104 -25.50 16.57 16.74
C ARG A 104 -25.77 16.22 15.28
N ALA A 105 -25.80 17.22 14.39
CA ALA A 105 -25.96 16.99 12.96
C ALA A 105 -24.64 16.54 12.28
N LEU A 106 -23.49 17.01 12.77
CA LEU A 106 -22.17 16.65 12.26
C LEU A 106 -21.74 15.22 12.64
N GLU A 107 -22.08 14.74 13.83
CA GLU A 107 -21.73 13.39 14.30
C GLU A 107 -22.13 12.23 13.35
N PRO A 108 -23.39 12.12 12.86
CA PRO A 108 -23.76 11.06 11.92
C PRO A 108 -23.10 11.23 10.54
N LEU A 109 -22.91 12.46 10.08
CA LEU A 109 -22.22 12.76 8.83
C LEU A 109 -20.76 12.30 8.90
N ALA A 110 -20.06 12.65 9.98
CA ALA A 110 -18.69 12.25 10.24
C ALA A 110 -18.51 10.73 10.29
N ARG A 111 -19.42 10.04 10.99
CA ARG A 111 -19.44 8.57 11.03
C ARG A 111 -19.64 7.95 9.64
N THR A 112 -20.46 8.57 8.80
CA THR A 112 -20.68 8.10 7.42
C THR A 112 -19.43 8.32 6.56
N VAL A 113 -18.77 9.47 6.68
CA VAL A 113 -17.51 9.76 5.98
C VAL A 113 -16.43 8.75 6.37
N VAL A 114 -16.27 8.48 7.67
CA VAL A 114 -15.29 7.47 8.14
C VAL A 114 -15.64 6.07 7.66
N ALA A 115 -16.92 5.66 7.69
CA ALA A 115 -17.32 4.37 7.15
C ALA A 115 -17.01 4.23 5.64
N ILE A 116 -17.15 5.32 4.86
CA ILE A 116 -16.78 5.31 3.43
C ILE A 116 -15.26 5.17 3.27
N ILE A 117 -14.48 5.89 4.07
CA ILE A 117 -13.01 5.80 4.10
C ILE A 117 -12.57 4.36 4.41
N ASP A 118 -13.18 3.72 5.42
CA ASP A 118 -12.85 2.35 5.81
C ASP A 118 -13.17 1.34 4.67
N VAL A 119 -14.30 1.51 3.99
CA VAL A 119 -14.66 0.69 2.83
C VAL A 119 -13.68 0.91 1.67
N GLN A 120 -13.31 2.16 1.38
CA GLN A 120 -12.32 2.45 0.34
C GLN A 120 -10.98 1.81 0.66
N GLN A 121 -10.53 1.89 1.91
CA GLN A 121 -9.29 1.26 2.36
C GLN A 121 -9.33 -0.27 2.23
N ALA A 122 -10.47 -0.89 2.56
CA ALA A 122 -10.66 -2.33 2.39
C ALA A 122 -10.58 -2.74 0.91
N VAL A 123 -11.25 -1.98 0.02
CA VAL A 123 -11.20 -2.21 -1.42
C VAL A 123 -9.77 -2.04 -1.97
N ALA A 124 -9.06 -0.99 -1.53
CA ALA A 124 -7.66 -0.76 -1.91
C ALA A 124 -6.78 -1.94 -1.52
N ASN A 125 -6.85 -2.39 -0.26
CA ASN A 125 -6.09 -3.54 0.25
C ASN A 125 -6.41 -4.84 -0.51
N VAL A 126 -7.68 -5.10 -0.81
CA VAL A 126 -8.07 -6.27 -1.60
C VAL A 126 -7.47 -6.22 -3.01
N LEU A 127 -7.54 -5.08 -3.68
CA LEU A 127 -6.99 -4.92 -5.03
C LEU A 127 -5.46 -5.03 -5.05
N LEU A 128 -4.78 -4.45 -4.06
CA LEU A 128 -3.34 -4.59 -3.86
C LEU A 128 -2.95 -6.05 -3.60
N GLY A 129 -3.69 -6.75 -2.73
CA GLY A 129 -3.50 -8.17 -2.47
C GLY A 129 -3.69 -9.04 -3.72
N VAL A 130 -4.75 -8.79 -4.51
CA VAL A 130 -4.95 -9.46 -5.80
C VAL A 130 -3.78 -9.18 -6.75
N GLY A 131 -3.34 -7.93 -6.85
CA GLY A 131 -2.16 -7.55 -7.64
C GLY A 131 -0.90 -8.31 -7.23
N GLY A 132 -0.60 -8.33 -5.92
CA GLY A 132 0.54 -9.06 -5.36
C GLY A 132 0.48 -10.57 -5.60
N ALA A 133 -0.71 -11.19 -5.46
CA ALA A 133 -0.91 -12.61 -5.77
C ALA A 133 -0.64 -12.91 -7.25
N LEU A 134 -1.15 -12.08 -8.16
CA LEU A 134 -0.94 -12.26 -9.59
C LEU A 134 0.52 -12.06 -9.98
N TYR A 135 1.22 -11.08 -9.40
CA TYR A 135 2.67 -10.92 -9.59
C TYR A 135 3.44 -12.14 -9.09
N SER A 136 3.07 -12.66 -7.92
CA SER A 136 3.66 -13.86 -7.34
C SER A 136 3.50 -15.09 -8.25
N VAL A 137 2.30 -15.29 -8.79
CA VAL A 137 2.04 -16.34 -9.79
C VAL A 137 2.86 -16.10 -11.06
N ALA A 138 2.98 -14.86 -11.52
CA ALA A 138 3.78 -14.53 -12.70
C ALA A 138 5.28 -14.81 -12.47
N ILE A 139 5.81 -14.51 -11.28
CA ILE A 139 7.18 -14.84 -10.87
C ILE A 139 7.40 -16.35 -10.86
N LEU A 140 6.50 -17.11 -10.23
CA LEU A 140 6.59 -18.58 -10.20
C LEU A 140 6.56 -19.20 -11.59
N ARG A 141 5.75 -18.63 -12.49
CA ARG A 141 5.61 -19.11 -13.87
C ARG A 141 6.82 -18.79 -14.75
N THR A 142 7.42 -17.62 -14.57
CA THR A 142 8.51 -17.13 -15.42
C THR A 142 9.89 -17.50 -14.91
N GLY A 143 10.04 -17.74 -13.60
CA GLY A 143 11.32 -18.06 -12.98
C GLY A 143 12.30 -16.87 -12.95
N VAL A 144 11.82 -15.64 -13.18
CA VAL A 144 12.66 -14.42 -13.22
C VAL A 144 13.24 -14.02 -11.86
N ALA A 145 12.71 -14.59 -10.79
CA ALA A 145 13.22 -14.44 -9.43
C ALA A 145 13.18 -15.79 -8.70
N SER A 146 13.76 -15.84 -7.50
CA SER A 146 13.73 -17.04 -6.67
C SER A 146 12.29 -17.52 -6.44
N ARG A 147 12.05 -18.82 -6.56
CA ARG A 147 10.73 -19.43 -6.32
C ARG A 147 10.22 -19.14 -4.91
N TRP A 148 11.12 -19.02 -3.94
CA TRP A 148 10.76 -18.64 -2.57
C TRP A 148 10.07 -17.28 -2.51
N PHE A 149 10.54 -16.30 -3.29
CA PHE A 149 9.93 -14.97 -3.34
C PHE A 149 8.51 -15.02 -3.91
N GLY A 150 8.31 -15.76 -5.01
CA GLY A 150 6.98 -15.99 -5.57
C GLY A 150 6.05 -16.77 -4.63
N LEU A 151 6.57 -17.70 -3.83
CA LEU A 151 5.76 -18.43 -2.83
C LEU A 151 5.38 -17.55 -1.64
N LEU A 152 6.23 -16.61 -1.22
CA LEU A 152 5.95 -15.70 -0.11
C LEU A 152 4.85 -14.69 -0.41
N GLY A 153 4.69 -14.30 -1.67
CA GLY A 153 3.70 -13.29 -2.03
C GLY A 153 2.24 -13.77 -2.01
N VAL A 154 1.99 -15.08 -2.07
CA VAL A 154 0.63 -15.62 -1.90
C VAL A 154 0.15 -15.46 -0.44
N PRO A 155 0.90 -15.89 0.59
CA PRO A 155 0.60 -15.55 1.99
C PRO A 155 0.51 -14.04 2.25
N ALA A 156 1.38 -13.23 1.65
CA ALA A 156 1.32 -11.77 1.79
C ALA A 156 0.02 -11.19 1.22
N ALA A 157 -0.41 -11.65 0.04
CA ALA A 157 -1.69 -11.26 -0.54
C ALA A 157 -2.89 -11.64 0.34
N VAL A 158 -2.88 -12.85 0.90
CA VAL A 158 -3.92 -13.30 1.85
C VAL A 158 -3.91 -12.43 3.10
N ALA A 159 -2.74 -12.11 3.63
CA ALA A 159 -2.58 -11.24 4.79
C ALA A 159 -3.10 -9.82 4.52
N SER A 160 -2.85 -9.27 3.33
CA SER A 160 -3.38 -7.96 2.90
C SER A 160 -4.92 -7.95 2.86
N VAL A 161 -5.52 -8.98 2.27
CA VAL A 161 -6.99 -9.14 2.24
C VAL A 161 -7.55 -9.30 3.66
N PHE A 162 -6.94 -10.15 4.47
CA PHE A 162 -7.34 -10.36 5.86
C PHE A 162 -7.29 -9.05 6.65
N PHE A 163 -6.21 -8.28 6.52
CA PHE A 163 -6.06 -6.98 7.14
C PHE A 163 -7.15 -5.99 6.70
N GLY A 164 -7.43 -5.90 5.40
CA GLY A 164 -8.50 -5.05 4.87
C GLY A 164 -9.88 -5.43 5.41
N VAL A 165 -10.19 -6.73 5.50
CA VAL A 165 -11.46 -7.23 6.04
C VAL A 165 -11.60 -6.94 7.53
N VAL A 166 -10.55 -7.21 8.32
CA VAL A 166 -10.56 -6.95 9.76
C VAL A 166 -10.73 -5.46 10.05
N THR A 167 -10.05 -4.60 9.29
CA THR A 167 -10.17 -3.14 9.42
C THR A 167 -11.58 -2.66 9.08
N ALA A 168 -12.18 -3.13 7.97
CA ALA A 168 -13.54 -2.75 7.58
C ALA A 168 -14.61 -3.22 8.59
N ALA A 169 -14.34 -4.32 9.29
CA ALA A 169 -15.25 -4.90 10.28
C ALA A 169 -14.78 -4.65 11.72
N ALA A 170 -13.91 -3.65 11.95
CA ALA A 170 -13.22 -3.40 13.22
C ALA A 170 -14.12 -3.42 14.47
N PRO A 171 -15.37 -2.91 14.47
CA PRO A 171 -16.22 -2.98 15.66
C PRO A 171 -16.59 -4.41 16.07
N ARG A 172 -16.57 -5.36 15.13
CA ARG A 172 -16.95 -6.77 15.34
C ARG A 172 -15.73 -7.68 15.47
N LEU A 173 -14.58 -7.27 14.94
CA LEU A 173 -13.36 -8.07 14.86
C LEU A 173 -12.18 -7.44 15.60
N SER A 174 -12.43 -6.58 16.59
CA SER A 174 -11.39 -5.86 17.33
C SER A 174 -10.34 -6.77 17.99
N GLU A 175 -10.73 -7.99 18.38
CA GLU A 175 -9.81 -8.99 18.94
C GLU A 175 -8.79 -9.51 17.90
N LEU A 176 -9.13 -9.44 16.61
CA LEU A 176 -8.28 -9.88 15.51
C LEU A 176 -7.37 -8.77 14.98
N GLN A 177 -7.55 -7.52 15.42
CA GLN A 177 -6.79 -6.37 14.91
C GLN A 177 -5.28 -6.56 15.07
N ALA A 178 -4.82 -7.01 16.25
CA ALA A 178 -3.41 -7.27 16.48
C ALA A 178 -2.86 -8.36 15.54
N VAL A 179 -3.63 -9.44 15.33
CA VAL A 179 -3.25 -10.52 14.40
C VAL A 179 -3.18 -10.01 12.97
N ALA A 180 -4.12 -9.16 12.58
CA ALA A 180 -4.15 -8.55 11.26
C ALA A 180 -2.93 -7.64 11.03
N GLU A 181 -2.53 -6.83 12.01
CA GLU A 181 -1.32 -6.01 11.95
C GLU A 181 -0.05 -6.86 11.81
N TYR A 182 0.07 -7.94 12.58
CA TYR A 182 1.19 -8.87 12.44
C TYR A 182 1.22 -9.54 11.06
N ALA A 183 0.06 -9.94 10.54
CA ALA A 183 -0.07 -10.52 9.22
C ALA A 183 0.34 -9.51 8.13
N PHE A 184 -0.02 -8.23 8.29
CA PHE A 184 0.39 -7.15 7.39
C PHE A 184 1.93 -7.01 7.31
N GLY A 185 2.66 -7.39 8.36
CA GLY A 185 4.12 -7.50 8.31
C GLY A 185 4.64 -8.40 7.18
N LEU A 186 3.87 -9.42 6.76
CA LEU A 186 4.22 -10.25 5.59
C LEU A 186 4.17 -9.47 4.27
N VAL A 187 3.26 -8.50 4.16
CA VAL A 187 3.16 -7.60 3.00
C VAL A 187 4.42 -6.75 2.92
N VAL A 188 4.80 -6.11 4.04
CA VAL A 188 6.03 -5.30 4.11
C VAL A 188 7.27 -6.12 3.76
N LEU A 189 7.37 -7.36 4.26
CA LEU A 189 8.48 -8.26 3.91
C LEU A 189 8.50 -8.62 2.42
N TRP A 190 7.32 -8.79 1.81
CA TRP A 190 7.22 -9.05 0.38
C TRP A 190 7.63 -7.83 -0.45
N ASP A 191 7.17 -6.62 -0.13
CA ASP A 191 7.56 -5.38 -0.82
C ASP A 191 9.08 -5.16 -0.74
N LEU A 192 9.69 -5.38 0.44
CA LEU A 192 11.14 -5.32 0.61
C LEU A 192 11.85 -6.36 -0.27
N GLY A 193 11.31 -7.57 -0.34
CA GLY A 193 11.80 -8.61 -1.25
C GLY A 193 11.71 -8.21 -2.71
N ALA A 194 10.60 -7.58 -3.12
CA ALA A 194 10.39 -7.06 -4.48
C ALA A 194 11.45 -6.01 -4.84
N ALA A 195 11.70 -5.07 -3.94
CA ALA A 195 12.72 -4.04 -4.10
C ALA A 195 14.12 -4.66 -4.26
N ILE A 196 14.48 -5.65 -3.43
CA ILE A 196 15.78 -6.36 -3.53
C ILE A 196 15.91 -7.07 -4.88
N VAL A 197 14.87 -7.80 -5.31
CA VAL A 197 14.86 -8.50 -6.61
C VAL A 197 15.03 -7.52 -7.77
N MET A 198 14.35 -6.38 -7.73
CA MET A 198 14.47 -5.34 -8.76
C MET A 198 15.85 -4.70 -8.82
N LEU A 199 16.49 -4.48 -7.66
CA LEU A 199 17.86 -3.97 -7.61
C LEU A 199 18.85 -4.97 -8.21
N GLY A 200 18.73 -6.26 -7.89
CA GLY A 200 19.60 -7.30 -8.45
C GLY A 200 19.49 -7.39 -9.97
N PHE A 201 18.27 -7.35 -10.51
CA PHE A 201 18.04 -7.44 -11.95
C PHE A 201 18.63 -6.25 -12.73
N ARG A 202 18.71 -5.07 -12.11
CA ARG A 202 19.33 -3.89 -12.70
C ARG A 202 20.85 -4.03 -12.84
N ASP A 203 21.49 -4.71 -11.90
CA ASP A 203 22.93 -4.91 -11.92
C ASP A 203 23.34 -5.94 -12.98
N ASP A 204 22.59 -7.04 -13.10
CA ASP A 204 22.78 -8.05 -14.17
C ASP A 204 22.67 -7.41 -15.56
N ALA A 205 21.61 -6.62 -15.79
CA ALA A 205 21.39 -5.93 -17.06
C ALA A 205 22.51 -4.91 -17.40
N ARG A 206 23.14 -4.30 -16.39
CA ARG A 206 24.28 -3.39 -16.58
C ARG A 206 25.57 -4.14 -16.91
N GLN A 207 25.81 -5.27 -16.24
CA GLN A 207 27.01 -6.09 -16.49
C GLN A 207 27.00 -6.67 -17.92
N ASP A 208 25.85 -7.16 -18.38
CA ASP A 208 25.69 -7.68 -19.74
C ASP A 208 25.90 -6.60 -20.83
N GLY A 209 25.48 -5.36 -20.56
CA GLY A 209 25.71 -4.22 -21.45
C GLY A 209 27.19 -3.84 -21.59
N HIS A 210 27.99 -4.01 -20.53
CA HIS A 210 29.43 -3.78 -20.57
C HIS A 210 30.19 -4.93 -21.23
N ALA A 211 29.75 -6.18 -21.03
CA ALA A 211 30.35 -7.36 -21.67
C ALA A 211 30.16 -7.35 -23.20
N ASN A 212 29.05 -6.80 -23.70
CA ASN A 212 28.73 -6.69 -25.12
C ASN A 212 29.12 -5.36 -25.78
N SER A 213 29.88 -4.49 -25.11
CA SER A 213 30.42 -3.30 -25.76
C SER A 213 31.43 -3.72 -26.83
N PRO A 214 31.17 -3.46 -28.13
CA PRO A 214 32.07 -3.87 -29.20
C PRO A 214 33.40 -3.19 -28.96
N ARG A 215 34.43 -3.99 -28.63
CA ARG A 215 35.81 -3.49 -28.63
C ARG A 215 36.03 -2.89 -30.00
N HIS A 216 36.18 -1.57 -30.07
CA HIS A 216 36.61 -0.86 -31.26
C HIS A 216 37.84 -1.57 -31.78
N ARG A 217 37.64 -2.40 -32.81
CA ARG A 217 38.68 -3.18 -33.45
C ARG A 217 39.41 -2.15 -34.29
N GLY A 218 40.42 -1.53 -33.68
CA GLY A 218 41.23 -0.51 -34.30
C GLY A 218 41.63 -0.93 -35.70
N ASP A 219 41.31 -0.07 -36.65
CA ASP A 219 41.59 -0.22 -38.07
C ASP A 219 43.03 -0.67 -38.26
N ARG A 220 43.20 -1.85 -38.87
CA ARG A 220 44.48 -2.21 -39.46
C ARG A 220 44.65 -1.30 -40.69
N PRO A 221 45.71 -0.47 -40.76
CA PRO A 221 45.99 0.26 -41.98
C PRO A 221 46.23 -0.75 -43.10
N ALA A 222 45.46 -0.62 -44.18
CA ALA A 222 45.70 -1.36 -45.40
C ALA A 222 47.06 -0.94 -45.98
N ALA A 223 47.87 -1.95 -46.29
CA ALA A 223 49.18 -1.82 -46.93
C ALA A 223 49.04 -1.44 -48.40
#